data_AF-A0A937SS83-F1
#
_entry.id   AF-A0A937SS83-F1
#
_cell.length_a   1.000
_cell.length_b   1.000
_cell.length_c   1.000
_cell.angle_alpha   90.00
_cell.angle_beta   90.00
_cell.angle_gamma   90.00
#
_symmetry.space_group_name_H-M   'P 1'
#
loop_
_entity.id
_entity.type
_entity.pdbx_description
1 polymer ?
#
loop_
_entity_poly.entity_id
_entity_poly.type
_entity_poly.pdbx_seq_one_letter_code
_entity_poly.pdbx_strand_id
1 'polypeptide(L)'
;MRILFITSTRVGDAILSTGLLAHLLREHPEARFTIACGPAAAPLFEAVPNLERVIVLDKMMFSLHWLTLLSKTAFRFWDIIVDLRNSSMYYVLPGRKRYRMGRAERIEHRVIQLSKVLDLSDNPPSPYLWEDDEHRELAEQLIPDGPPVLSVGPTANWKAKTWRPQFFAELIERLCAPDGILPDGRVAIFGRDDERPMALQLIEAIPADRRIDLVGHLDLLEAYSCLRRSSLYVGNDSGLMHLAAASGIPTLGLFGPSLETLYSPWGDLCSSIRGVPFDEIFPEGFDHRTSDTLMDSLTVDMAEQAARDLWRRALEAAA
;
A
#
# COMPACT_ATOMS: atom_id res chain seq x y z
N MET A 1 16.35 -3.09 -24.80
CA MET A 1 16.70 -1.94 -23.92
C MET A 1 16.74 -2.42 -22.47
N ARG A 2 17.61 -1.88 -21.62
CA ARG A 2 17.71 -2.24 -20.18
C ARG A 2 17.39 -1.06 -19.28
N ILE A 3 16.47 -1.26 -18.36
CA ILE A 3 16.06 -0.25 -17.38
C ILE A 3 16.41 -0.74 -15.97
N LEU A 4 17.11 0.09 -15.20
CA LEU A 4 17.32 -0.13 -13.77
C LEU A 4 16.38 0.80 -12.98
N PHE A 5 15.53 0.20 -12.15
CA PHE A 5 14.58 0.91 -11.29
C PHE A 5 14.94 0.68 -9.82
N ILE A 6 15.48 1.69 -9.15
CA ILE A 6 15.90 1.64 -7.75
C ILE A 6 14.81 2.30 -6.90
N THR A 7 14.12 1.53 -6.06
CA THR A 7 12.95 1.98 -5.29
C THR A 7 13.08 1.71 -3.79
N SER A 8 12.08 2.15 -3.03
CA SER A 8 12.07 2.20 -1.57
C SER A 8 12.22 0.83 -0.91
N THR A 9 12.58 0.88 0.36
CA THR A 9 12.63 -0.28 1.26
C THR A 9 11.32 -0.50 2.00
N ARG A 10 10.51 0.56 2.16
CA ARG A 10 9.21 0.49 2.82
C ARG A 10 8.16 0.08 1.79
N VAL A 11 7.32 -0.90 2.15
CA VAL A 11 6.26 -1.45 1.30
C VAL A 11 5.35 -0.35 0.73
N GLY A 12 4.86 0.58 1.56
CA GLY A 12 3.99 1.67 1.12
C GLY A 12 4.63 2.55 0.02
N ASP A 13 5.82 3.09 0.25
CA ASP A 13 6.52 3.90 -0.76
C ASP A 13 6.85 3.09 -2.03
N ALA A 14 7.15 1.79 -1.88
CA ALA A 14 7.41 0.91 -3.03
C ALA A 14 6.14 0.74 -3.87
N ILE A 15 4.99 0.49 -3.26
CA ILE A 15 3.68 0.44 -3.94
C ILE A 15 3.41 1.76 -4.64
N LEU A 16 3.56 2.91 -3.96
CA LEU A 16 3.30 4.22 -4.55
C LEU A 16 4.20 4.52 -5.76
N SER A 17 5.39 3.91 -5.83
CA SER A 17 6.30 4.06 -6.97
C SER A 17 5.95 3.20 -8.19
N THR A 18 5.08 2.20 -8.04
CA THR A 18 4.75 1.27 -9.14
C THR A 18 4.06 1.96 -10.30
N GLY A 19 3.39 3.11 -10.09
CA GLY A 19 2.82 3.90 -11.18
C GLY A 19 3.89 4.40 -12.17
N LEU A 20 5.08 4.77 -11.69
CA LEU A 20 6.20 5.13 -12.57
C LEU A 20 6.71 3.93 -13.35
N LEU A 21 6.78 2.77 -12.68
CA LEU A 21 7.20 1.52 -13.32
C LEU A 21 6.21 1.12 -14.42
N ALA A 22 4.90 1.21 -14.15
CA ALA A 22 3.84 0.96 -15.13
C ALA A 22 3.89 1.95 -16.31
N HIS A 23 4.20 3.22 -16.06
CA HIS A 23 4.44 4.19 -17.13
C HIS A 23 5.65 3.79 -18.01
N LEU A 24 6.79 3.43 -17.41
CA LEU A 24 7.98 3.00 -18.17
C LEU A 24 7.71 1.74 -19.00
N LEU A 25 6.93 0.80 -18.47
CA LEU A 25 6.52 -0.40 -19.22
C LEU A 25 5.67 -0.06 -20.44
N ARG A 26 4.75 0.92 -20.33
CA ARG A 26 3.94 1.38 -21.46
C ARG A 26 4.77 2.10 -22.53
N GLU A 27 5.67 2.98 -22.11
CA GLU A 27 6.56 3.70 -23.04
C GLU A 27 7.57 2.77 -23.71
N HIS A 28 7.94 1.68 -23.02
CA HIS A 28 8.97 0.77 -23.45
C HIS A 28 8.59 -0.71 -23.29
N PRO A 29 7.64 -1.22 -24.11
CA PRO A 29 7.07 -2.58 -23.93
C PRO A 29 8.07 -3.73 -24.08
N GLU A 30 9.17 -3.52 -24.81
CA GLU A 30 10.23 -4.51 -25.06
C GLU A 30 11.45 -4.33 -24.14
N ALA A 31 11.38 -3.42 -23.16
CA ALA A 31 12.48 -3.19 -22.23
C ALA A 31 12.57 -4.30 -21.19
N ARG A 32 13.80 -4.67 -20.84
CA ARG A 32 14.08 -5.57 -19.72
C ARG A 32 14.29 -4.75 -18.46
N PHE A 33 13.59 -5.13 -17.39
CA PHE A 33 13.60 -4.40 -16.13
C PHE A 33 14.44 -5.13 -15.08
N THR A 34 15.36 -4.40 -14.46
CA THR A 34 15.99 -4.83 -13.20
C THR A 34 15.51 -3.89 -12.10
N ILE A 35 14.96 -4.46 -11.04
CA ILE A 35 14.39 -3.67 -9.94
C ILE A 35 15.26 -3.88 -8.70
N ALA A 36 15.69 -2.80 -8.06
CA ALA A 36 16.46 -2.85 -6.81
C ALA A 36 15.65 -2.23 -5.67
N CYS A 37 15.35 -3.02 -4.64
CA CYS A 37 14.46 -2.63 -3.55
C CYS A 37 14.85 -3.30 -2.23
N GLY A 38 14.19 -2.91 -1.14
CA GLY A 38 14.38 -3.58 0.16
C GLY A 38 13.69 -4.96 0.21
N PRO A 39 14.11 -5.84 1.14
CA PRO A 39 13.58 -7.21 1.24
C PRO A 39 12.06 -7.25 1.41
N ALA A 40 11.51 -6.36 2.26
CA ALA A 40 10.07 -6.30 2.50
C ALA A 40 9.24 -5.94 1.25
N ALA A 41 9.82 -5.23 0.28
CA ALA A 41 9.12 -4.80 -0.93
C ALA A 41 9.43 -5.69 -2.14
N ALA A 42 10.36 -6.65 -2.04
CA ALA A 42 10.79 -7.47 -3.16
C ALA A 42 9.65 -8.29 -3.80
N PRO A 43 8.75 -8.93 -3.02
CA PRO A 43 7.66 -9.72 -3.60
C PRO A 43 6.74 -8.92 -4.53
N LEU A 44 6.53 -7.63 -4.27
CA LEU A 44 5.69 -6.75 -5.10
C LEU A 44 6.11 -6.68 -6.58
N PHE A 45 7.35 -7.03 -6.87
CA PHE A 45 7.95 -6.84 -8.19
C PHE A 45 8.14 -8.15 -8.95
N GLU A 46 7.77 -9.30 -8.39
CA GLU A 46 8.05 -10.61 -8.96
C GLU A 46 7.24 -10.89 -10.24
N ALA A 47 6.00 -10.42 -10.30
CA ALA A 47 5.13 -10.55 -11.46
C ALA A 47 5.26 -9.40 -12.49
N VAL A 48 6.27 -8.52 -12.35
CA VAL A 48 6.46 -7.40 -13.29
C VAL A 48 6.76 -7.93 -14.71
N PRO A 49 6.09 -7.44 -15.76
CA PRO A 49 6.38 -7.85 -17.13
C PRO A 49 7.82 -7.53 -17.53
N ASN A 50 8.44 -8.44 -18.30
CA ASN A 50 9.83 -8.32 -18.77
C ASN A 50 10.88 -8.13 -17.65
N LEU A 51 10.58 -8.60 -16.44
CA LEU A 51 11.52 -8.61 -15.33
C LEU A 51 12.73 -9.50 -15.65
N GLU A 52 13.92 -8.91 -15.70
CA GLU A 52 15.18 -9.65 -15.77
C GLU A 52 15.57 -10.20 -14.39
N ARG A 53 15.36 -9.41 -13.33
CA ARG A 53 15.66 -9.76 -11.94
C ARG A 53 15.20 -8.71 -10.94
N VAL A 54 14.90 -9.16 -9.72
CA VAL A 54 14.86 -8.32 -8.52
C VAL A 54 16.23 -8.39 -7.80
N ILE A 55 16.73 -7.24 -7.36
CA ILE A 55 17.94 -7.10 -6.55
C ILE A 55 17.51 -6.65 -5.16
N VAL A 56 17.46 -7.60 -4.24
CA VAL A 56 17.19 -7.32 -2.83
C VAL A 56 18.40 -6.63 -2.19
N LEU A 57 18.15 -5.48 -1.57
CA LEU A 57 19.15 -4.66 -0.88
C LEU A 57 18.83 -4.57 0.61
N ASP A 58 19.45 -5.46 1.39
CA ASP A 58 19.44 -5.36 2.84
C ASP A 58 20.20 -4.14 3.32
N LYS A 59 19.64 -3.40 4.29
CA LYS A 59 20.31 -2.21 4.83
C LYS A 59 21.56 -2.64 5.60
N MET A 60 22.72 -2.40 5.00
CA MET A 60 24.02 -2.62 5.63
C MET A 60 24.56 -1.36 6.33
N MET A 61 25.40 -1.57 7.35
CA MET A 61 26.20 -0.51 7.98
C MET A 61 27.03 0.25 6.94
N PHE A 62 27.29 1.53 7.21
CA PHE A 62 28.05 2.42 6.32
C PHE A 62 27.53 2.48 4.87
N SER A 63 26.25 2.14 4.65
CA SER A 63 25.62 2.08 3.33
C SER A 63 26.32 1.14 2.34
N LEU A 64 26.99 0.08 2.83
CA LEU A 64 27.70 -0.90 2.00
C LEU A 64 26.79 -1.68 1.03
N HIS A 65 25.48 -1.67 1.26
CA HIS A 65 24.49 -2.26 0.38
C HIS A 65 24.51 -1.67 -1.04
N TRP A 66 25.02 -0.44 -1.20
CA TRP A 66 25.26 0.14 -2.51
C TRP A 66 26.43 -0.50 -3.26
N LEU A 67 27.45 -1.00 -2.55
CA LEU A 67 28.51 -1.80 -3.17
C LEU A 67 27.97 -3.15 -3.64
N THR A 68 27.02 -3.72 -2.89
CA THR A 68 26.30 -4.92 -3.31
C THR A 68 25.51 -4.67 -4.61
N LEU A 69 24.82 -3.52 -4.71
CA LEU A 69 24.15 -3.14 -5.96
C LEU A 69 25.15 -2.95 -7.10
N LEU A 70 26.25 -2.24 -6.86
CA LEU A 70 27.32 -2.02 -7.85
C LEU A 70 27.90 -3.35 -8.34
N SER A 71 28.20 -4.27 -7.44
CA SER A 71 28.69 -5.62 -7.76
C SER A 71 27.66 -6.41 -8.58
N LYS A 72 26.40 -6.43 -8.14
CA LYS A 72 25.31 -7.17 -8.82
C LYS A 72 24.96 -6.58 -10.19
N THR A 73 25.30 -5.32 -10.44
CA THR A 73 25.09 -4.61 -11.71
C THR A 73 26.39 -4.38 -12.49
N ALA A 74 27.52 -4.93 -12.03
CA ALA A 74 28.80 -4.78 -12.67
C ALA A 74 28.77 -5.25 -14.14
N PHE A 75 29.54 -4.58 -14.98
CA PHE A 75 29.65 -4.86 -16.42
C PHE A 75 28.35 -4.75 -17.21
N ARG A 76 27.29 -4.14 -16.65
CA ARG A 76 26.06 -3.81 -17.39
C ARG A 76 26.03 -2.33 -17.71
N PHE A 77 25.66 -2.00 -18.95
CA PHE A 77 25.27 -0.65 -19.35
C PHE A 77 23.74 -0.53 -19.32
N TRP A 78 23.23 0.57 -18.79
CA TRP A 78 21.79 0.83 -18.63
C TRP A 78 21.32 1.90 -19.63
N ASP A 79 20.22 1.64 -20.33
CA ASP A 79 19.63 2.66 -21.20
C ASP A 79 18.92 3.72 -20.37
N ILE A 80 18.22 3.31 -19.31
CA ILE A 80 17.54 4.18 -18.35
C ILE A 80 17.85 3.73 -16.93
N ILE A 81 18.18 4.68 -16.06
CA ILE A 81 18.29 4.48 -14.61
C ILE A 81 17.29 5.40 -13.94
N VAL A 82 16.41 4.86 -13.10
CA VAL A 82 15.50 5.62 -12.25
C VAL A 82 15.87 5.34 -10.80
N ASP A 83 16.34 6.35 -10.07
CA ASP A 83 16.78 6.23 -8.68
C ASP A 83 15.89 7.03 -7.72
N LEU A 84 14.88 6.36 -7.18
CA LEU A 84 13.93 6.96 -6.24
C LEU A 84 14.51 7.07 -4.82
N ARG A 85 15.68 6.49 -4.55
CA ARG A 85 16.36 6.55 -3.26
C ARG A 85 17.41 7.66 -3.19
N ASN A 86 17.60 8.41 -4.28
CA ASN A 86 18.62 9.45 -4.42
C ASN A 86 20.00 8.94 -3.96
N SER A 87 20.38 7.75 -4.43
CA SER A 87 21.62 7.08 -4.02
C SER A 87 22.83 7.55 -4.82
N SER A 88 24.03 7.15 -4.39
CA SER A 88 25.25 7.39 -5.15
C SER A 88 25.30 6.62 -6.47
N MET A 89 24.43 5.61 -6.66
CA MET A 89 24.37 4.81 -7.88
C MET A 89 24.02 5.64 -9.11
N TYR A 90 23.24 6.72 -8.92
CA TYR A 90 22.98 7.72 -9.95
C TYR A 90 24.25 8.24 -10.63
N TYR A 91 25.37 8.35 -9.90
CA TYR A 91 26.62 8.89 -10.44
C TYR A 91 27.54 7.81 -11.03
N VAL A 92 27.62 6.65 -10.38
CA VAL A 92 28.65 5.64 -10.69
C VAL A 92 28.22 4.59 -11.70
N LEU A 93 26.92 4.27 -11.80
CA LEU A 93 26.47 3.24 -12.73
C LEU A 93 26.52 3.76 -14.18
N PRO A 94 27.07 2.99 -15.13
CA PRO A 94 27.13 3.42 -16.52
C PRO A 94 25.74 3.33 -17.15
N GLY A 95 25.22 4.46 -17.63
CA GLY A 95 23.96 4.49 -18.34
C GLY A 95 23.69 5.79 -19.08
N ARG A 96 22.73 5.73 -20.03
CA ARG A 96 22.44 6.76 -21.02
C ARG A 96 21.52 7.86 -20.49
N LYS A 97 20.30 7.52 -20.05
CA LYS A 97 19.36 8.43 -19.39
C LYS A 97 19.29 8.12 -17.90
N ARG A 98 19.23 9.16 -17.06
CA ARG A 98 19.21 9.01 -15.60
C ARG A 98 18.20 9.95 -14.98
N TYR A 99 17.40 9.41 -14.08
CA TYR A 99 16.38 10.12 -13.32
C TYR A 99 16.59 9.81 -11.84
N ARG A 100 16.38 10.80 -10.98
CA ARG A 100 16.52 10.61 -9.53
C ARG A 100 15.51 11.43 -8.75
N MET A 101 15.19 10.97 -7.55
CA MET A 101 14.37 11.71 -6.61
C MET A 101 15.06 13.01 -6.19
N GLY A 102 14.39 14.14 -6.43
CA GLY A 102 14.78 15.45 -5.93
C GLY A 102 14.38 15.66 -4.46
N ARG A 103 14.74 16.83 -3.91
CA ARG A 103 14.23 17.26 -2.59
C ARG A 103 12.79 17.75 -2.76
N ALA A 104 11.89 17.31 -1.88
CA ALA A 104 10.54 17.85 -1.85
C ALA A 104 10.57 19.32 -1.40
N GLU A 105 10.02 20.21 -2.22
CA GLU A 105 9.97 21.66 -1.95
C GLU A 105 8.68 22.07 -1.22
N ARG A 106 7.63 21.25 -1.33
CA ARG A 106 6.30 21.51 -0.75
C ARG A 106 5.72 20.23 -0.17
N ILE A 107 4.78 20.38 0.77
CA ILE A 107 3.96 19.27 1.27
C ILE A 107 2.93 18.97 0.18
N GLU A 108 3.07 17.83 -0.45
CA GLU A 108 2.19 17.32 -1.51
C GLU A 108 2.21 15.79 -1.48
N HIS A 109 1.22 15.16 -2.11
CA HIS A 109 1.08 13.72 -2.08
C HIS A 109 2.32 12.99 -2.61
N ARG A 110 2.69 11.86 -1.99
CA ARG A 110 3.91 11.12 -2.33
C ARG A 110 3.94 10.67 -3.80
N VAL A 111 2.79 10.28 -4.39
CA VAL A 111 2.70 9.93 -5.82
C VAL A 111 3.05 11.11 -6.72
N ILE A 112 2.62 12.32 -6.36
CA ILE A 112 2.98 13.56 -7.11
C ILE A 112 4.47 13.84 -7.00
N GLN A 113 5.05 13.65 -5.81
CA GLN A 113 6.50 13.82 -5.64
C GLN A 113 7.29 12.83 -6.48
N LEU A 114 6.84 11.58 -6.53
CA LEU A 114 7.45 10.52 -7.34
C LEU A 114 7.32 10.81 -8.84
N SER A 115 6.16 11.30 -9.30
CA SER A 115 5.92 11.58 -10.72
C SER A 115 6.80 12.69 -11.29
N LYS A 116 7.28 13.62 -10.45
CA LYS A 116 8.29 14.62 -10.83
C LYS A 116 9.62 14.01 -11.28
N VAL A 117 9.94 12.78 -10.89
CA VAL A 117 11.19 12.11 -11.32
C VAL A 117 11.24 11.89 -12.83
N LEU A 118 10.07 11.74 -13.47
CA LEU A 118 9.93 11.54 -14.92
C LEU A 118 9.18 12.71 -15.58
N ASP A 119 9.07 13.86 -14.91
CA ASP A 119 8.32 15.04 -15.37
C ASP A 119 6.82 14.75 -15.65
N LEU A 120 6.19 13.94 -14.79
CA LEU A 120 4.79 13.51 -14.91
C LEU A 120 3.88 14.11 -13.82
N SER A 121 4.22 15.27 -13.25
CA SER A 121 3.43 15.88 -12.15
C SER A 121 2.04 16.35 -12.55
N ASP A 122 1.84 16.68 -13.83
CA ASP A 122 0.55 17.15 -14.34
C ASP A 122 -0.47 16.03 -14.49
N ASN A 123 0.01 14.79 -14.70
CA ASN A 123 -0.80 13.58 -14.73
C ASN A 123 -0.04 12.42 -14.06
N PRO A 124 0.01 12.40 -12.71
CA PRO A 124 0.77 11.40 -11.98
C PRO A 124 0.20 10.00 -12.24
N PRO A 125 1.02 9.03 -12.67
CA PRO A 125 0.54 7.68 -12.94
C PRO A 125 0.12 7.00 -11.65
N SER A 126 -1.11 6.47 -11.62
CA SER A 126 -1.62 5.73 -10.47
C SER A 126 -0.80 4.46 -10.20
N PRO A 127 -0.58 4.11 -8.91
CA PRO A 127 0.02 2.83 -8.53
C PRO A 127 -0.73 1.64 -9.15
N TYR A 128 0.03 0.65 -9.59
CA TYR A 128 -0.49 -0.56 -10.23
C TYR A 128 0.48 -1.71 -10.03
N LEU A 129 -0.03 -2.88 -9.65
CA LEU A 129 0.77 -4.09 -9.48
C LEU A 129 0.32 -5.15 -10.48
N TRP A 130 1.20 -6.11 -10.70
CA TRP A 130 0.96 -7.25 -11.58
C TRP A 130 0.82 -8.50 -10.73
N GLU A 131 0.01 -9.42 -11.21
CA GLU A 131 -0.22 -10.74 -10.62
C GLU A 131 -0.22 -11.75 -11.78
N ASP A 132 0.21 -12.98 -11.51
CA ASP A 132 0.11 -14.10 -12.44
C ASP A 132 -1.15 -14.94 -12.17
N ASP A 133 -1.27 -16.06 -12.88
CA ASP A 133 -2.40 -16.99 -12.72
C ASP A 133 -2.41 -17.68 -11.34
N GLU A 134 -1.24 -17.99 -10.76
CA GLU A 134 -1.16 -18.67 -9.45
C GLU A 134 -1.73 -17.77 -8.34
N HIS A 135 -1.39 -16.49 -8.34
CA HIS A 135 -1.95 -15.53 -7.38
C HIS A 135 -3.46 -15.36 -7.53
N ARG A 136 -3.97 -15.38 -8.78
CA ARG A 136 -5.43 -15.30 -9.06
C ARG A 136 -6.17 -16.53 -8.56
N GLU A 137 -5.67 -17.71 -8.88
CA GLU A 137 -6.26 -18.99 -8.47
C GLU A 137 -6.29 -19.12 -6.93
N LEU A 138 -5.22 -18.71 -6.24
CA LEU A 138 -5.20 -18.69 -4.78
C LEU A 138 -6.26 -17.73 -4.22
N ALA A 139 -6.35 -16.51 -4.75
CA ALA A 139 -7.32 -15.53 -4.29
C ALA A 139 -8.77 -16.01 -4.50
N GLU A 140 -9.05 -16.74 -5.59
CA GLU A 140 -10.34 -17.39 -5.83
C GLU A 140 -10.67 -18.46 -4.79
N GLN A 141 -9.69 -19.26 -4.37
CA GLN A 141 -9.87 -20.27 -3.33
C GLN A 141 -10.11 -19.66 -1.95
N LEU A 142 -9.36 -18.61 -1.61
CA LEU A 142 -9.44 -17.95 -0.30
C LEU A 142 -10.68 -17.05 -0.17
N ILE A 143 -11.06 -16.39 -1.26
CA ILE A 143 -12.21 -15.48 -1.32
C ILE A 143 -13.10 -15.89 -2.48
N PRO A 144 -13.88 -16.99 -2.39
CA PRO A 144 -14.73 -17.44 -3.48
C PRO A 144 -15.85 -16.45 -3.78
N ASP A 145 -16.45 -16.57 -4.96
CA ASP A 145 -17.64 -15.79 -5.34
C ASP A 145 -18.77 -15.99 -4.33
N GLY A 146 -19.57 -14.95 -4.09
CA GLY A 146 -20.64 -14.99 -3.09
C GLY A 146 -20.99 -13.61 -2.56
N PRO A 147 -21.41 -13.51 -1.28
CA PRO A 147 -21.67 -12.23 -0.63
C PRO A 147 -20.48 -11.26 -0.72
N PRO A 148 -20.74 -9.94 -0.66
CA PRO A 148 -19.68 -8.94 -0.72
C PRO A 148 -18.64 -9.15 0.38
N VAL A 149 -17.41 -8.71 0.14
CA VAL A 149 -16.30 -8.90 1.08
C VAL A 149 -15.79 -7.55 1.53
N LEU A 150 -15.87 -7.31 2.83
CA LEU A 150 -15.22 -6.19 3.52
C LEU A 150 -13.81 -6.61 3.93
N SER A 151 -12.81 -6.00 3.31
CA SER A 151 -11.40 -6.22 3.67
C SER A 151 -10.96 -5.24 4.73
N VAL A 152 -10.31 -5.74 5.78
CA VAL A 152 -9.90 -4.95 6.93
C VAL A 152 -8.40 -5.09 7.16
N GLY A 153 -7.73 -3.94 7.26
CA GLY A 153 -6.34 -3.81 7.71
C GLY A 153 -6.29 -3.18 9.10
N PRO A 154 -6.47 -3.97 10.18
CA PRO A 154 -6.70 -3.42 11.51
C PRO A 154 -5.42 -3.05 12.26
N THR A 155 -4.26 -3.34 11.68
CA THR A 155 -2.95 -3.16 12.32
C THR A 155 -2.17 -2.03 11.65
N ALA A 156 -1.16 -1.53 12.35
CA ALA A 156 -0.18 -0.58 11.81
C ALA A 156 1.18 -0.82 12.47
N ASN A 157 2.24 -0.32 11.84
CA ASN A 157 3.60 -0.45 12.38
C ASN A 157 3.82 0.33 13.68
N TRP A 158 2.96 1.30 14.02
CA TRP A 158 2.99 2.09 15.24
C TRP A 158 1.65 2.00 15.96
N LYS A 159 1.69 1.75 17.27
CA LYS A 159 0.48 1.69 18.11
C LYS A 159 -0.36 2.96 18.01
N ALA A 160 0.29 4.12 17.95
CA ALA A 160 -0.34 5.43 17.76
C ALA A 160 -1.20 5.54 16.48
N LYS A 161 -0.93 4.70 15.46
CA LYS A 161 -1.65 4.64 14.17
C LYS A 161 -2.67 3.50 14.10
N THR A 162 -3.03 2.88 15.21
CA THR A 162 -3.93 1.72 15.23
C THR A 162 -5.29 2.12 15.78
N TRP A 163 -6.33 2.06 14.96
CA TRP A 163 -7.70 2.27 15.43
C TRP A 163 -8.14 1.10 16.33
N ARG A 164 -9.00 1.39 17.32
CA ARG A 164 -9.32 0.40 18.37
C ARG A 164 -10.04 -0.83 17.76
N PRO A 165 -9.70 -2.07 18.18
CA PRO A 165 -10.39 -3.27 17.71
C PRO A 165 -11.91 -3.22 17.93
N GLN A 166 -12.37 -2.61 19.03
CA GLN A 166 -13.79 -2.46 19.32
C GLN A 166 -14.49 -1.56 18.29
N PHE A 167 -13.82 -0.49 17.86
CA PHE A 167 -14.36 0.41 16.84
C PHE A 167 -14.40 -0.26 15.46
N PHE A 168 -13.38 -1.06 15.11
CA PHE A 168 -13.44 -1.91 13.92
C PHE A 168 -14.62 -2.91 13.99
N ALA A 169 -14.79 -3.60 15.11
CA ALA A 169 -15.87 -4.58 15.26
C ALA A 169 -17.26 -3.94 15.11
N GLU A 170 -17.48 -2.79 15.76
CA GLU A 170 -18.72 -2.04 15.63
C GLU A 170 -18.95 -1.52 14.20
N LEU A 171 -17.91 -0.98 13.55
CA LEU A 171 -18.01 -0.55 12.16
C LEU A 171 -18.38 -1.72 11.22
N ILE A 172 -17.72 -2.86 11.36
CA ILE A 172 -17.98 -4.07 10.58
C ILE A 172 -19.44 -4.50 10.73
N GLU A 173 -19.94 -4.54 11.97
CA GLU A 173 -21.33 -4.88 12.26
C GLU A 173 -22.30 -3.94 11.52
N ARG A 174 -22.10 -2.63 11.62
CA ARG A 174 -22.96 -1.64 10.95
C ARG A 174 -22.89 -1.70 9.43
N LEU A 175 -21.70 -1.82 8.86
CA LEU A 175 -21.52 -1.86 7.40
C LEU A 175 -22.11 -3.14 6.80
N CYS A 176 -22.10 -4.25 7.55
CA CYS A 176 -22.54 -5.55 7.07
C CYS A 176 -23.89 -6.02 7.64
N ALA A 177 -24.62 -5.12 8.31
CA ALA A 177 -26.00 -5.30 8.74
C ALA A 177 -26.95 -5.40 7.52
N PRO A 178 -28.19 -5.90 7.69
CA PRO A 178 -29.15 -6.00 6.59
C PRO A 178 -29.45 -4.68 5.86
N ASP A 179 -29.36 -3.54 6.56
CA ASP A 179 -29.51 -2.17 6.02
C ASP A 179 -28.16 -1.45 5.82
N GLY A 180 -27.05 -2.18 6.00
CA GLY A 180 -25.70 -1.74 5.73
C GLY A 180 -25.40 -1.63 4.23
N ILE A 181 -24.20 -1.14 3.90
CA ILE A 181 -23.75 -1.04 2.51
C ILE A 181 -23.26 -2.38 1.93
N LEU A 182 -22.97 -3.36 2.78
CA LEU A 182 -22.50 -4.70 2.42
C LEU A 182 -23.35 -5.77 3.14
N PRO A 183 -24.67 -5.84 2.90
CA PRO A 183 -25.56 -6.76 3.61
C PRO A 183 -25.06 -8.21 3.47
N ASP A 184 -25.06 -8.93 4.59
CA ASP A 184 -24.54 -10.31 4.70
C ASP A 184 -23.07 -10.47 4.27
N GLY A 185 -22.31 -9.36 4.27
CA GLY A 185 -20.92 -9.36 3.84
C GLY A 185 -20.03 -10.27 4.69
N ARG A 186 -19.06 -10.90 4.02
CA ARG A 186 -17.95 -11.61 4.67
C ARG A 186 -16.84 -10.61 4.99
N VAL A 187 -16.01 -10.92 5.98
CA VAL A 187 -14.96 -10.03 6.45
C VAL A 187 -13.61 -10.70 6.31
N ALA A 188 -12.75 -10.14 5.46
CA ALA A 188 -11.39 -10.60 5.26
C ALA A 188 -10.42 -9.77 6.09
N ILE A 189 -9.70 -10.40 7.02
CA ILE A 189 -8.74 -9.72 7.90
C ILE A 189 -7.33 -9.97 7.41
N PHE A 190 -6.62 -8.89 7.12
CA PHE A 190 -5.26 -8.93 6.61
C PHE A 190 -4.27 -8.42 7.66
N GLY A 191 -3.05 -8.92 7.58
CA GLY A 191 -1.94 -8.51 8.44
C GLY A 191 -0.78 -9.47 8.30
N ARG A 192 0.40 -9.07 8.78
CA ARG A 192 1.54 -9.99 8.87
C ARG A 192 1.37 -10.95 10.05
N ASP A 193 2.13 -12.04 10.03
CA ASP A 193 2.14 -13.02 11.12
C ASP A 193 2.52 -12.38 12.47
N ASP A 194 3.52 -11.48 12.48
CA ASP A 194 3.94 -10.74 13.67
C ASP A 194 2.88 -9.76 14.20
N GLU A 195 1.85 -9.46 13.40
CA GLU A 195 0.75 -8.56 13.74
C GLU A 195 -0.48 -9.31 14.27
N ARG A 196 -0.50 -10.65 14.19
CA ARG A 196 -1.60 -11.49 14.70
C ARG A 196 -2.00 -11.18 16.15
N PRO A 197 -1.07 -10.99 17.11
CA PRO A 197 -1.45 -10.64 18.48
C PRO A 197 -2.25 -9.32 18.58
N MET A 198 -2.01 -8.36 17.67
CA MET A 198 -2.74 -7.09 17.62
C MET A 198 -4.13 -7.25 16.99
N ALA A 199 -4.26 -8.13 16.00
CA ALA A 199 -5.51 -8.38 15.29
C ALA A 199 -6.45 -9.36 16.01
N LEU A 200 -5.93 -10.18 16.93
CA LEU A 200 -6.65 -11.29 17.54
C LEU A 200 -8.02 -10.90 18.13
N GLN A 201 -8.08 -9.79 18.85
CA GLN A 201 -9.34 -9.31 19.45
C GLN A 201 -10.42 -9.03 18.38
N LEU A 202 -10.03 -8.50 17.22
CA LEU A 202 -10.95 -8.25 16.11
C LEU A 202 -11.33 -9.55 15.41
N ILE A 203 -10.35 -10.43 15.17
CA ILE A 203 -10.56 -11.75 14.56
C ILE A 203 -11.62 -12.52 15.34
N GLU A 204 -11.51 -12.55 16.67
CA GLU A 204 -12.44 -13.25 17.56
C GLU A 204 -13.81 -12.59 17.68
N ALA A 205 -13.92 -11.28 17.44
CA ALA A 205 -15.18 -10.55 17.46
C ALA A 205 -16.05 -10.84 16.21
N ILE A 206 -15.46 -11.32 15.12
CA ILE A 206 -16.17 -11.62 13.87
C ILE A 206 -16.68 -13.06 13.88
N PRO A 207 -17.99 -13.31 13.60
CA PRO A 207 -18.55 -14.66 13.52
C PRO A 207 -17.78 -15.57 12.54
N ALA A 208 -17.53 -16.81 12.94
CA ALA A 208 -16.66 -17.73 12.21
C ALA A 208 -17.17 -18.06 10.79
N ASP A 209 -18.48 -18.04 10.57
CA ASP A 209 -19.14 -18.27 9.28
C ASP A 209 -19.03 -17.08 8.31
N ARG A 210 -18.67 -15.89 8.81
CA ARG A 210 -18.45 -14.67 8.02
C ARG A 210 -16.98 -14.28 7.92
N ARG A 211 -16.10 -14.94 8.68
CA ARG A 211 -14.69 -14.57 8.85
C ARG A 211 -13.78 -15.26 7.85
N ILE A 212 -12.95 -14.48 7.16
CA ILE A 212 -11.84 -14.94 6.32
C ILE A 212 -10.55 -14.44 6.97
N ASP A 213 -9.91 -15.28 7.78
CA ASP A 213 -8.65 -14.93 8.47
C ASP A 213 -7.45 -15.15 7.53
N LEU A 214 -6.85 -14.06 7.05
CA LEU A 214 -5.70 -14.07 6.15
C LEU A 214 -4.42 -13.58 6.84
N VAL A 215 -4.46 -13.34 8.16
CA VAL A 215 -3.32 -12.75 8.89
C VAL A 215 -2.17 -13.74 8.97
N GLY A 216 -1.03 -13.37 8.39
CA GLY A 216 0.17 -14.23 8.34
C GLY A 216 0.09 -15.39 7.34
N HIS A 217 -0.93 -15.41 6.48
CA HIS A 217 -1.15 -16.50 5.51
C HIS A 217 -0.85 -16.10 4.06
N LEU A 218 -0.48 -14.84 3.82
CA LEU A 218 -0.29 -14.29 2.48
C LEU A 218 1.04 -13.53 2.35
N ASP A 219 1.65 -13.63 1.18
CA ASP A 219 2.59 -12.66 0.67
C ASP A 219 1.88 -11.39 0.13
N LEU A 220 2.66 -10.46 -0.42
CA LEU A 220 2.13 -9.18 -0.89
C LEU A 220 1.33 -9.27 -2.20
N LEU A 221 1.68 -10.16 -3.12
CA LEU A 221 0.95 -10.32 -4.38
C LEU A 221 -0.29 -11.20 -4.20
N GLU A 222 -0.23 -12.17 -3.29
CA GLU A 222 -1.39 -12.93 -2.83
C GLU A 222 -2.40 -12.00 -2.12
N ALA A 223 -1.92 -11.12 -1.23
CA ALA A 223 -2.76 -10.10 -0.60
C ALA A 223 -3.36 -9.12 -1.62
N TYR A 224 -2.57 -8.67 -2.60
CA TYR A 224 -3.06 -7.84 -3.71
C TYR A 224 -4.22 -8.52 -4.47
N SER A 225 -4.03 -9.79 -4.84
CA SER A 225 -5.03 -10.57 -5.58
C SER A 225 -6.30 -10.81 -4.76
N CYS A 226 -6.16 -11.09 -3.45
CA CYS A 226 -7.30 -11.18 -2.53
C CYS A 226 -8.05 -9.84 -2.40
N LEU A 227 -7.33 -8.73 -2.31
CA LEU A 227 -7.94 -7.39 -2.26
C LEU A 227 -8.75 -7.10 -3.52
N ARG A 228 -8.30 -7.50 -4.71
CA ARG A 228 -9.07 -7.35 -5.97
C ARG A 228 -10.42 -8.07 -5.97
N ARG A 229 -10.60 -9.08 -5.12
CA ARG A 229 -11.86 -9.82 -4.95
C ARG A 229 -12.76 -9.23 -3.86
N SER A 230 -12.34 -8.11 -3.26
CA SER A 230 -13.06 -7.42 -2.19
C SER A 230 -13.97 -6.32 -2.73
N SER A 231 -15.04 -6.01 -2.01
CA SER A 231 -15.97 -4.95 -2.37
C SER A 231 -15.53 -3.59 -1.82
N LEU A 232 -14.98 -3.58 -0.60
CA LEU A 232 -14.53 -2.37 0.09
C LEU A 232 -13.35 -2.73 1.01
N TYR A 233 -12.39 -1.82 1.12
CA TYR A 233 -11.34 -1.88 2.13
C TYR A 233 -11.49 -0.76 3.18
N VAL A 234 -11.31 -1.11 4.45
CA VAL A 234 -11.15 -0.15 5.55
C VAL A 234 -9.93 -0.53 6.39
N GLY A 235 -9.02 0.41 6.65
CA GLY A 235 -7.88 0.10 7.50
C GLY A 235 -7.01 1.31 7.83
N ASN A 236 -6.06 1.10 8.73
CA ASN A 236 -5.14 2.15 9.16
C ASN A 236 -4.18 2.58 8.04
N ASP A 237 -3.61 3.79 8.16
CA ASP A 237 -2.46 4.28 7.37
C ASP A 237 -1.27 3.28 7.42
N SER A 238 -1.19 2.44 6.40
CA SER A 238 -0.27 1.31 6.30
C SER A 238 0.07 0.98 4.84
N GLY A 239 1.08 0.12 4.64
CA GLY A 239 1.40 -0.39 3.29
C GLY A 239 0.22 -1.16 2.66
N LEU A 240 -0.58 -1.86 3.47
CA LEU A 240 -1.75 -2.60 3.01
C LEU A 240 -2.87 -1.68 2.49
N MET A 241 -3.07 -0.51 3.10
CA MET A 241 -4.01 0.50 2.59
C MET A 241 -3.61 0.96 1.18
N HIS A 242 -2.31 1.20 0.94
CA HIS A 242 -1.84 1.53 -0.40
C HIS A 242 -1.97 0.36 -1.38
N LEU A 243 -1.82 -0.88 -0.88
CA LEU A 243 -2.02 -2.09 -1.68
C LEU A 243 -3.48 -2.22 -2.14
N ALA A 244 -4.44 -1.97 -1.24
CA ALA A 244 -5.87 -1.94 -1.54
C ALA A 244 -6.22 -0.84 -2.56
N ALA A 245 -5.66 0.36 -2.39
CA ALA A 245 -5.85 1.42 -3.37
C ALA A 245 -5.33 1.03 -4.77
N ALA A 246 -4.14 0.42 -4.83
CA ALA A 246 -3.53 -0.06 -6.07
C ALA A 246 -4.29 -1.26 -6.70
N SER A 247 -5.08 -1.99 -5.92
CA SER A 247 -5.92 -3.10 -6.40
C SER A 247 -7.22 -2.60 -7.05
N GLY A 248 -7.48 -1.30 -7.02
CA GLY A 248 -8.60 -0.66 -7.70
C GLY A 248 -9.93 -0.76 -6.95
N ILE A 249 -9.95 -1.27 -5.72
CA ILE A 249 -11.17 -1.34 -4.91
C ILE A 249 -11.42 -0.03 -4.16
N PRO A 250 -12.68 0.27 -3.82
CA PRO A 250 -13.02 1.31 -2.85
C PRO A 250 -12.17 1.17 -1.58
N THR A 251 -11.38 2.19 -1.25
CA THR A 251 -10.40 2.13 -0.15
C THR A 251 -10.57 3.32 0.80
N LEU A 252 -10.96 3.04 2.05
CA LEU A 252 -11.04 4.04 3.12
C LEU A 252 -9.83 3.90 4.07
N GLY A 253 -8.98 4.91 4.09
CA GLY A 253 -7.85 5.02 5.00
C GLY A 253 -8.21 5.74 6.30
N LEU A 254 -7.89 5.14 7.44
CA LEU A 254 -8.07 5.70 8.76
C LEU A 254 -6.76 6.33 9.24
N PHE A 255 -6.78 7.64 9.52
CA PHE A 255 -5.59 8.42 9.86
C PHE A 255 -5.62 8.91 11.31
N GLY A 256 -4.44 8.90 11.92
CA GLY A 256 -4.16 9.60 13.16
C GLY A 256 -2.91 10.49 13.00
N PRO A 257 -1.74 10.10 13.54
CA PRO A 257 -0.55 10.95 13.63
C PRO A 257 0.25 11.01 12.32
N SER A 258 -0.39 10.82 11.17
CA SER A 258 0.23 10.95 9.86
C SER A 258 -0.62 11.84 8.97
N LEU A 259 0.02 12.56 8.07
CA LEU A 259 -0.62 13.54 7.20
C LEU A 259 -1.25 12.84 5.99
N GLU A 260 -2.58 12.89 5.86
CA GLU A 260 -3.25 12.38 4.65
C GLU A 260 -2.80 13.10 3.38
N THR A 261 -2.43 14.39 3.48
CA THR A 261 -1.92 15.16 2.34
C THR A 261 -0.65 14.55 1.72
N LEU A 262 0.08 13.70 2.46
CA LEU A 262 1.25 12.99 1.98
C LEU A 262 0.96 11.54 1.57
N TYR A 263 0.08 10.85 2.29
CA TYR A 263 -0.07 9.39 2.23
C TYR A 263 -1.53 8.90 2.18
N SER A 264 -2.50 9.72 1.80
CA SER A 264 -3.85 9.22 1.53
C SER A 264 -3.82 8.08 0.50
N PRO A 265 -4.75 7.11 0.55
CA PRO A 265 -4.87 6.14 -0.54
C PRO A 265 -5.11 6.90 -1.85
N TRP A 266 -4.41 6.49 -2.92
CA TRP A 266 -4.40 7.20 -4.20
C TRP A 266 -5.39 6.58 -5.18
N GLY A 267 -6.30 7.39 -5.70
CA GLY A 267 -7.25 7.00 -6.74
C GLY A 267 -8.63 7.61 -6.52
N ASP A 268 -9.48 7.57 -7.55
CA ASP A 268 -10.82 8.17 -7.50
C ASP A 268 -11.76 7.45 -6.52
N LEU A 269 -11.54 6.14 -6.36
CA LEU A 269 -12.24 5.28 -5.42
C LEU A 269 -11.57 5.22 -4.05
N CYS A 270 -10.84 6.27 -3.67
CA CYS A 270 -10.17 6.35 -2.38
C CYS A 270 -10.74 7.48 -1.51
N SER A 271 -10.62 7.31 -0.19
CA SER A 271 -10.91 8.36 0.78
C SER A 271 -10.04 8.19 2.02
N SER A 272 -9.86 9.26 2.78
CA SER A 272 -9.14 9.28 4.04
C SER A 272 -9.89 10.11 5.07
N ILE A 273 -9.91 9.65 6.32
CA ILE A 273 -10.55 10.36 7.42
C ILE A 273 -9.69 10.39 8.68
N ARG A 274 -9.87 11.45 9.47
CA ARG A 274 -9.26 11.66 10.80
C ARG A 274 -10.31 12.23 11.75
N GLY A 275 -10.10 12.06 13.06
CA GLY A 275 -10.97 12.61 14.10
C GLY A 275 -10.77 14.11 14.30
N VAL A 276 -9.55 14.50 14.68
CA VAL A 276 -9.13 15.90 14.93
C VAL A 276 -8.04 16.34 13.94
N PRO A 277 -7.88 17.65 13.69
CA PRO A 277 -6.79 18.18 12.88
C PRO A 277 -5.40 17.66 13.29
N PHE A 278 -4.49 17.57 12.33
CA PHE A 278 -3.15 16.99 12.54
C PHE A 278 -2.31 17.74 13.59
N ASP A 279 -2.44 19.06 13.63
CA ASP A 279 -1.77 19.95 14.56
C ASP A 279 -2.29 19.81 16.00
N GLU A 280 -3.49 19.28 16.19
CA GLU A 280 -4.12 19.09 17.50
C GLU A 280 -4.00 17.66 18.04
N ILE A 281 -3.53 16.69 17.23
CA ILE A 281 -3.58 15.27 17.59
C ILE A 281 -2.50 14.81 18.56
N PHE A 282 -1.44 15.61 18.74
CA PHE A 282 -0.31 15.26 19.59
C PHE A 282 -0.49 15.84 20.99
N PRO A 283 -0.76 15.03 22.01
CA PRO A 283 -0.84 15.52 23.38
C PRO A 283 0.55 15.95 23.89
N GLU A 284 0.57 16.80 24.92
CA GLU A 284 1.81 17.10 25.65
C GLU A 284 2.45 15.81 26.18
N GLY A 285 3.76 15.65 25.96
CA GLY A 285 4.50 14.47 26.42
C GLY A 285 4.33 13.21 25.56
N PHE A 286 3.82 13.32 24.34
CA PHE A 286 3.75 12.20 23.40
C PHE A 286 5.12 11.51 23.19
N ASP A 287 5.14 10.18 23.30
CA ASP A 287 6.27 9.33 22.94
C ASP A 287 5.78 8.20 22.02
N HIS A 288 6.28 8.20 20.78
CA HIS A 288 6.02 7.19 19.77
C HIS A 288 6.25 5.73 20.20
N ARG A 289 7.00 5.47 21.29
CA ARG A 289 7.29 4.11 21.79
C ARG A 289 6.30 3.64 22.86
N THR A 290 5.74 4.56 23.64
CA THR A 290 4.98 4.22 24.85
C THR A 290 3.56 4.77 24.86
N SER A 291 3.27 5.81 24.09
CA SER A 291 1.93 6.36 23.97
C SER A 291 0.96 5.35 23.35
N ASP A 292 -0.29 5.39 23.81
CA ASP A 292 -1.38 4.58 23.26
C ASP A 292 -1.79 5.08 21.86
N THR A 293 -2.87 4.54 21.30
CA THR A 293 -3.42 5.04 20.04
C THR A 293 -3.73 6.54 20.08
N LEU A 294 -3.50 7.24 18.96
CA LEU A 294 -3.89 8.64 18.77
C LEU A 294 -5.13 8.76 17.88
N MET A 295 -5.88 7.66 17.69
CA MET A 295 -7.03 7.60 16.78
C MET A 295 -8.37 7.61 17.51
N ASP A 296 -8.40 7.85 18.82
CA ASP A 296 -9.62 7.79 19.64
C ASP A 296 -10.66 8.86 19.29
N SER A 297 -10.22 9.98 18.73
CA SER A 297 -11.12 11.02 18.26
C SER A 297 -11.85 10.67 16.97
N LEU A 298 -11.38 9.65 16.23
CA LEU A 298 -12.06 9.14 15.05
C LEU A 298 -13.14 8.17 15.50
N THR A 299 -14.40 8.61 15.51
CA THR A 299 -15.52 7.79 15.98
C THR A 299 -15.99 6.80 14.91
N VAL A 300 -16.75 5.78 15.34
CA VAL A 300 -17.37 4.81 14.42
C VAL A 300 -18.36 5.51 13.48
N ASP A 301 -19.13 6.49 13.97
CA ASP A 301 -20.09 7.25 13.15
C ASP A 301 -19.39 8.00 12.00
N MET A 302 -18.22 8.60 12.28
CA MET A 302 -17.42 9.28 11.25
C MET A 302 -16.93 8.29 10.19
N ALA A 303 -16.44 7.13 10.62
CA ALA A 303 -15.97 6.08 9.73
C ALA A 303 -17.09 5.46 8.89
N GLU A 304 -18.26 5.24 9.49
CA GLU A 304 -19.44 4.72 8.80
C GLU A 304 -19.92 5.69 7.74
N GLN A 305 -20.09 6.98 8.07
CA GLN A 305 -20.53 7.99 7.11
C GLN A 305 -19.56 8.08 5.92
N ALA A 306 -18.26 8.10 6.18
CA ALA A 306 -17.25 8.14 5.14
C ALA A 306 -17.24 6.88 4.25
N ALA A 307 -17.45 5.70 4.85
CA ALA A 307 -17.59 4.45 4.11
C ALA A 307 -18.84 4.48 3.21
N ARG A 308 -19.98 4.98 3.71
CA ARG A 308 -21.21 5.15 2.92
C ARG A 308 -21.03 6.14 1.77
N ASP A 309 -20.34 7.25 2.00
CA ASP A 309 -20.05 8.25 0.96
C ASP A 309 -19.13 7.69 -0.12
N LEU A 310 -18.08 6.97 0.27
CA LEU A 310 -17.18 6.29 -0.64
C LEU A 310 -17.92 5.20 -1.44
N TRP A 311 -18.78 4.41 -0.79
CA TRP A 311 -19.57 3.38 -1.45
C TRP A 311 -20.51 3.95 -2.50
N ARG A 312 -21.19 5.07 -2.21
CA ARG A 312 -22.03 5.77 -3.20
C ARG A 312 -21.24 6.21 -4.43
N ARG A 313 -20.06 6.82 -4.23
CA ARG A 313 -19.16 7.19 -5.34
C ARG A 313 -18.73 5.99 -6.17
N ALA A 314 -18.47 4.85 -5.53
CA ALA A 314 -18.10 3.62 -6.23
C ALA A 314 -19.24 3.06 -7.08
N LEU A 315 -20.48 3.09 -6.57
CA LEU A 315 -21.67 2.69 -7.34
C LEU A 315 -21.91 3.62 -8.53
N GLU A 316 -21.72 4.93 -8.36
CA GLU A 316 -21.84 5.92 -9.44
C GLU A 316 -20.79 5.70 -10.54
N ALA A 317 -19.56 5.35 -10.17
CA ALA A 317 -18.48 5.07 -11.13
C ALA A 317 -18.66 3.75 -11.90
N ALA A 318 -19.45 2.81 -11.36
CA ALA A 318 -19.73 1.52 -11.98
C ALA A 318 -20.97 1.52 -12.90
N ALA A 319 -21.80 2.57 -12.85
CA ALA A 319 -23.00 2.74 -13.65
C ALA A 319 -22.72 3.37 -15.01
#